data_AF-A0A3B9GFB0-F1
#
_entry.id   AF-A0A3B9GFB0-F1
#
_cell.length_a   1.000
_cell.length_b   1.000
_cell.length_c   1.000
_cell.angle_alpha   90.00
_cell.angle_beta   90.00
_cell.angle_gamma   90.00
#
_symmetry.space_group_name_H-M   'P 1'
#
loop_
_entity.id
_entity.type
_entity.pdbx_description
1 polymer ?
#
loop_
_entity_poly.entity_id
_entity_poly.type
_entity_poly.pdbx_seq_one_letter_code
_entity_poly.pdbx_strand_id
1 'polypeptide(L)'
;MSKVFIGDKEYFPGIGAIPYEGPKSDNPLAFKYYDPGKKVAGKAMKDHLRFAVAYWHSFCGDGTDQFGAATQNQGWKQAAGPMEVAEQKLDAAFEFFTKLGVGYYCFHDRDIAPEGASPAESEKNLMAIVAKAKQRQKATGVKLLWGTANLFSNPRFMNGAATNPDFSVVAQAAAQVKAAIDATIELGGQGYTFWGGREGYMSLLNTDLKREKEHLARFLSMARDYARSRGFKGVFYIEPKPMEPSKHQYDFDVETVAGFLRHYGLDKDFRMNIEANHAELAGHDFQHELETAAAMGLFGSVDANRGDPRNGWDTDQFPMSYYETTLAMLTILKIGGFSTGGLNFDAHIRRNSVAASDLFEAHIGGMDAFAVGLEAASRIIADGKLAAFVKERYASFDKGKGALYSKGKLGFADLAALAKDYGAVGIQSGRQERLENLINQYLLGL
;
A
#
# COMPACT_ATOMS: atom_id res chain seq x y z
N MET A 1 -24.72 8.19 7.66
CA MET A 1 -23.65 7.55 8.46
C MET A 1 -23.98 6.07 8.53
N SER A 2 -23.02 5.19 8.25
CA SER A 2 -23.21 3.75 8.48
C SER A 2 -23.46 3.51 9.97
N LYS A 3 -24.37 2.60 10.31
CA LYS A 3 -24.62 2.23 11.71
C LYS A 3 -23.36 1.56 12.26
N VAL A 4 -22.90 1.98 13.44
CA VAL A 4 -21.78 1.32 14.13
C VAL A 4 -22.14 -0.15 14.35
N PHE A 5 -21.23 -1.03 13.96
CA PHE A 5 -21.32 -2.46 14.19
C PHE A 5 -20.70 -2.78 15.56
N ILE A 6 -21.35 -3.61 16.35
CA ILE A 6 -20.86 -4.03 17.68
C ILE A 6 -20.78 -5.57 17.78
N GLY A 7 -21.27 -6.31 16.78
CA GLY A 7 -21.33 -7.78 16.84
C GLY A 7 -22.11 -8.29 18.05
N ASP A 8 -21.68 -9.44 18.58
CA ASP A 8 -22.28 -10.06 19.78
C ASP A 8 -21.78 -9.43 21.09
N LYS A 9 -20.63 -8.74 21.05
CA LYS A 9 -19.97 -8.11 22.19
C LYS A 9 -19.16 -6.90 21.72
N GLU A 10 -19.23 -5.81 22.49
CA GLU A 10 -18.39 -4.63 22.28
C GLU A 10 -16.93 -4.89 22.72
N TYR A 11 -15.98 -4.62 21.82
CA TYR A 11 -14.53 -4.76 22.04
C TYR A 11 -13.84 -3.45 22.38
N PHE A 12 -14.40 -2.30 22.01
CA PHE A 12 -13.87 -0.97 22.29
C PHE A 12 -14.84 -0.13 23.13
N PRO A 13 -15.12 -0.53 24.39
CA PRO A 13 -16.10 0.14 25.23
C PRO A 13 -15.70 1.59 25.51
N GLY A 14 -16.68 2.49 25.50
CA GLY A 14 -16.48 3.92 25.73
C GLY A 14 -15.98 4.71 24.53
N ILE A 15 -15.63 4.06 23.42
CA ILE A 15 -15.26 4.71 22.15
C ILE A 15 -16.44 4.60 21.20
N GLY A 16 -17.03 5.73 20.81
CA GLY A 16 -18.12 5.80 19.84
C GLY A 16 -17.63 5.86 18.39
N ALA A 17 -18.52 6.26 17.47
CA ALA A 17 -18.10 6.65 16.13
C ALA A 17 -17.23 7.92 16.22
N ILE A 18 -16.08 7.92 15.53
CA ILE A 18 -15.13 9.04 15.52
C ILE A 18 -15.72 10.19 14.69
N PRO A 19 -16.03 11.35 15.31
CA PRO A 19 -16.60 12.49 14.62
C PRO A 19 -15.51 13.32 13.91
N TYR A 20 -15.94 14.17 12.99
CA TYR A 20 -15.14 15.32 12.55
C TYR A 20 -15.49 16.53 13.43
N GLU A 21 -14.49 17.15 14.05
CA GLU A 21 -14.65 18.33 14.92
C GLU A 21 -13.88 19.56 14.43
N GLY A 22 -13.05 19.40 13.38
CA GLY A 22 -12.32 20.49 12.76
C GLY A 22 -10.99 20.86 13.44
N PRO A 23 -10.20 21.73 12.81
CA PRO A 23 -8.78 21.92 13.11
C PRO A 23 -8.47 22.59 14.45
N LYS A 24 -9.50 23.05 15.18
CA LYS A 24 -9.36 23.65 16.51
C LYS A 24 -9.65 22.69 17.66
N SER A 25 -10.11 21.47 17.36
CA SER A 25 -10.40 20.46 18.37
C SER A 25 -9.12 19.88 18.98
N ASP A 26 -9.11 19.71 20.29
CA ASP A 26 -8.09 19.00 21.08
C ASP A 26 -8.54 17.57 21.47
N ASN A 27 -9.75 17.13 21.08
CA ASN A 27 -10.26 15.80 21.37
C ASN A 27 -9.44 14.74 20.61
N PRO A 28 -8.67 13.85 21.27
CA PRO A 28 -7.83 12.86 20.57
C PRO A 28 -8.65 11.85 19.74
N LEU A 29 -9.92 11.63 20.08
CA LEU A 29 -10.84 10.71 19.41
C LEU A 29 -11.78 11.43 18.43
N ALA A 30 -11.27 12.42 17.70
CA ALA A 30 -11.97 13.12 16.63
C ALA A 30 -11.02 13.48 15.49
N PHE A 31 -11.52 13.50 14.25
CA PHE A 31 -10.81 14.02 13.08
C PHE A 31 -10.78 15.55 13.10
N LYS A 32 -9.60 16.12 12.79
CA LYS A 32 -9.38 17.56 12.69
C LYS A 32 -9.44 18.02 11.24
N TYR A 33 -9.10 17.15 10.29
CA TYR A 33 -9.00 17.48 8.87
C TYR A 33 -9.78 16.52 7.98
N TYR A 34 -9.87 15.23 8.33
CA TYR A 34 -10.65 14.27 7.58
C TYR A 34 -12.15 14.46 7.83
N ASP A 35 -12.78 15.24 6.95
CA ASP A 35 -14.23 15.26 6.78
C ASP A 35 -14.60 14.36 5.58
N PRO A 36 -15.17 13.16 5.80
CA PRO A 36 -15.46 12.22 4.72
C PRO A 36 -16.42 12.78 3.66
N GLY A 37 -17.25 13.77 4.00
CA GLY A 37 -18.22 14.42 3.12
C GLY A 37 -17.65 15.63 2.36
N LYS A 38 -16.58 16.25 2.87
CA LYS A 38 -15.97 17.44 2.26
C LYS A 38 -15.51 17.15 0.84
N LYS A 39 -15.86 18.05 -0.08
CA LYS A 39 -15.46 17.98 -1.48
C LYS A 39 -14.12 18.66 -1.68
N VAL A 40 -13.17 17.95 -2.28
CA VAL A 40 -11.88 18.46 -2.77
C VAL A 40 -11.84 18.17 -4.27
N ALA A 41 -11.51 19.16 -5.10
CA ALA A 41 -11.54 19.02 -6.57
C ALA A 41 -12.82 18.32 -7.12
N GLY A 42 -13.99 18.59 -6.51
CA GLY A 42 -15.30 18.03 -6.91
C GLY A 42 -15.64 16.62 -6.41
N LYS A 43 -14.71 15.90 -5.76
CA LYS A 43 -14.91 14.53 -5.24
C LYS A 43 -14.75 14.50 -3.72
N ALA A 44 -15.48 13.62 -3.03
CA ALA A 44 -15.49 13.61 -1.57
C ALA A 44 -14.16 13.04 -1.04
N MET A 45 -13.68 13.51 0.12
CA MET A 45 -12.41 13.04 0.70
C MET A 45 -12.35 11.52 0.82
N LYS A 46 -13.41 10.90 1.33
CA LYS A 46 -13.49 9.42 1.45
C LYS A 46 -13.29 8.69 0.12
N ASP A 47 -13.72 9.30 -0.99
CA ASP A 47 -13.62 8.69 -2.32
C ASP A 47 -12.25 8.95 -2.96
N HIS A 48 -11.57 10.04 -2.56
CA HIS A 48 -10.18 10.29 -2.93
C HIS A 48 -9.23 9.36 -2.19
N LEU A 49 -9.39 9.28 -0.87
CA LEU A 49 -8.43 8.67 0.04
C LEU A 49 -8.64 7.16 0.14
N ARG A 50 -9.90 6.70 0.10
CA ARG A 50 -10.26 5.28 0.06
C ARG A 50 -9.52 4.47 1.13
N PHE A 51 -9.52 5.01 2.35
CA PHE A 51 -8.77 4.44 3.47
C PHE A 51 -9.17 3.00 3.75
N ALA A 52 -8.16 2.16 3.91
CA ALA A 52 -8.26 0.78 4.34
C ALA A 52 -7.45 0.55 5.63
N VAL A 53 -7.88 -0.41 6.42
CA VAL A 53 -7.17 -0.85 7.62
C VAL A 53 -6.52 -2.20 7.37
N ALA A 54 -5.23 -2.32 7.67
CA ALA A 54 -4.49 -3.56 7.64
C ALA A 54 -4.93 -4.47 8.80
N TYR A 55 -5.46 -5.65 8.46
CA TYR A 55 -5.99 -6.57 9.47
C TYR A 55 -4.88 -7.15 10.35
N TRP A 56 -3.71 -7.44 9.78
CA TRP A 56 -2.57 -8.04 10.49
C TRP A 56 -2.08 -7.13 11.62
N HIS A 57 -1.74 -5.88 11.34
CA HIS A 57 -1.25 -4.96 12.36
C HIS A 57 -2.31 -4.58 13.40
N SER A 58 -3.55 -4.37 12.97
CA SER A 58 -4.60 -3.89 13.86
C SER A 58 -5.15 -4.97 14.80
N PHE A 59 -5.21 -6.22 14.33
CA PHE A 59 -5.92 -7.28 15.07
C PHE A 59 -5.12 -8.56 15.32
N CYS A 60 -3.96 -8.73 14.68
CA CYS A 60 -3.10 -9.90 14.88
C CYS A 60 -1.84 -9.56 15.68
N GLY A 61 -1.16 -8.46 15.33
CA GLY A 61 0.08 -8.01 15.96
C GLY A 61 -0.10 -7.71 17.44
N ASP A 62 0.71 -8.34 18.29
CA ASP A 62 0.58 -8.25 19.75
C ASP A 62 1.74 -7.49 20.43
N GLY A 63 2.53 -6.78 19.63
CA GLY A 63 3.69 -6.02 20.09
C GLY A 63 4.91 -6.88 20.44
N THR A 64 4.93 -8.16 20.06
CA THR A 64 6.15 -8.96 20.03
C THR A 64 7.16 -8.34 19.06
N ASP A 65 8.42 -8.28 19.46
CA ASP A 65 9.56 -7.91 18.61
C ASP A 65 10.68 -8.97 18.74
N GLN A 66 11.80 -8.77 18.05
CA GLN A 66 12.93 -9.73 18.07
C GLN A 66 13.57 -9.92 19.46
N PHE A 67 13.26 -9.05 20.44
CA PHE A 67 13.94 -8.98 21.74
C PHE A 67 12.98 -9.08 22.94
N GLY A 68 11.67 -9.16 22.73
CA GLY A 68 10.70 -9.14 23.81
C GLY A 68 9.36 -9.78 23.45
N ALA A 69 8.70 -10.30 24.48
CA ALA A 69 7.38 -10.89 24.38
C ALA A 69 6.27 -9.84 24.09
N ALA A 70 5.10 -10.36 23.74
CA ALA A 70 3.87 -9.61 23.51
C ALA A 70 3.53 -8.64 24.66
N THR A 71 2.94 -7.51 24.28
CA THR A 71 2.56 -6.40 25.17
C THR A 71 1.08 -6.04 25.08
N GLN A 72 0.42 -6.39 23.97
CA GLN A 72 -0.96 -6.01 23.70
C GLN A 72 -1.96 -6.99 24.32
N ASN A 73 -3.00 -6.44 24.95
CA ASN A 73 -4.13 -7.24 25.44
C ASN A 73 -5.29 -7.19 24.44
N GLN A 74 -5.37 -8.21 23.58
CA GLN A 74 -6.38 -8.28 22.53
C GLN A 74 -7.59 -9.08 23.00
N GLY A 75 -8.68 -8.37 23.34
CA GLY A 75 -9.90 -8.95 23.92
C GLY A 75 -10.60 -10.04 23.07
N TRP A 76 -10.28 -10.11 21.78
CA TRP A 76 -10.78 -11.13 20.83
C TRP A 76 -9.93 -12.41 20.80
N LYS A 77 -8.79 -12.47 21.50
CA LYS A 77 -7.95 -13.69 21.61
C LYS A 77 -8.30 -14.58 22.80
N GLN A 78 -9.45 -14.36 23.45
CA GLN A 78 -9.83 -15.03 24.71
C GLN A 78 -10.63 -16.33 24.51
N ALA A 79 -11.06 -16.63 23.28
CA ALA A 79 -11.83 -17.85 22.99
C ALA A 79 -10.96 -19.12 23.05
N ALA A 80 -11.57 -20.28 23.34
CA ALA A 80 -10.84 -21.54 23.50
C ALA A 80 -10.37 -22.13 22.16
N GLY A 81 -11.15 -21.95 21.09
CA GLY A 81 -10.88 -22.54 19.78
C GLY A 81 -10.36 -21.51 18.76
N PRO A 82 -9.41 -21.86 17.88
CA PRO A 82 -8.82 -20.92 16.93
C PRO A 82 -9.83 -20.36 15.91
N MET A 83 -10.85 -21.14 15.53
CA MET A 83 -11.95 -20.65 14.69
C MET A 83 -12.83 -19.65 15.41
N GLU A 84 -13.14 -19.86 16.69
CA GLU A 84 -13.92 -18.91 17.48
C GLU A 84 -13.15 -17.60 17.70
N VAL A 85 -11.83 -17.68 17.95
CA VAL A 85 -10.94 -16.51 17.97
C VAL A 85 -10.99 -15.74 16.65
N ALA A 86 -10.96 -16.44 15.51
CA ALA A 86 -11.06 -15.81 14.20
C ALA A 86 -12.40 -15.07 14.01
N GLU A 87 -13.51 -15.65 14.49
CA GLU A 87 -14.83 -15.02 14.44
C GLU A 87 -14.94 -13.78 15.33
N GLN A 88 -14.46 -13.88 16.57
CA GLN A 88 -14.42 -12.76 17.52
C GLN A 88 -13.55 -11.62 17.01
N LYS A 89 -12.39 -11.95 16.43
CA LYS A 89 -11.49 -10.98 15.82
C LYS A 89 -12.16 -10.26 14.65
N LEU A 90 -12.95 -10.98 13.86
CA LEU A 90 -13.70 -10.41 12.75
C LEU A 90 -14.80 -9.45 13.22
N ASP A 91 -15.46 -9.74 14.35
CA ASP A 91 -16.42 -8.80 14.95
C ASP A 91 -15.75 -7.55 15.51
N ALA A 92 -14.63 -7.71 16.24
CA ALA A 92 -13.81 -6.59 16.71
C ALA A 92 -13.33 -5.71 15.54
N ALA A 93 -12.91 -6.33 14.44
CA ALA A 93 -12.45 -5.61 13.25
C ALA A 93 -13.57 -4.75 12.63
N PHE A 94 -14.77 -5.32 12.44
CA PHE A 94 -15.89 -4.56 11.87
C PHE A 94 -16.46 -3.50 12.82
N GLU A 95 -16.37 -3.72 14.13
CA GLU A 95 -16.62 -2.66 15.12
C GLU A 95 -15.64 -1.51 14.93
N PHE A 96 -14.34 -1.80 14.92
CA PHE A 96 -13.29 -0.80 14.70
C PHE A 96 -13.50 -0.03 13.38
N PHE A 97 -13.72 -0.74 12.27
CA PHE A 97 -13.90 -0.13 10.96
C PHE A 97 -15.07 0.86 10.93
N THR A 98 -16.20 0.47 11.53
CA THR A 98 -17.40 1.30 11.54
C THR A 98 -17.34 2.44 12.55
N LYS A 99 -16.64 2.28 13.67
CA LYS A 99 -16.35 3.36 14.62
C LYS A 99 -15.39 4.38 14.01
N LEU A 100 -14.31 3.93 13.36
CA LEU A 100 -13.35 4.81 12.68
C LEU A 100 -13.93 5.48 11.42
N GLY A 101 -14.91 4.85 10.77
CA GLY A 101 -15.55 5.37 9.56
C GLY A 101 -14.77 5.10 8.27
N VAL A 102 -13.93 4.06 8.25
CA VAL A 102 -13.20 3.60 7.05
C VAL A 102 -14.11 2.81 6.11
N GLY A 103 -13.85 2.91 4.82
CA GLY A 103 -14.63 2.22 3.79
C GLY A 103 -14.11 0.83 3.45
N TYR A 104 -12.86 0.54 3.81
CA TYR A 104 -12.14 -0.61 3.31
C TYR A 104 -11.29 -1.31 4.39
N TYR A 105 -10.90 -2.55 4.10
CA TYR A 105 -9.88 -3.31 4.86
C TYR A 105 -9.08 -4.20 3.90
N CYS A 106 -7.91 -4.64 4.37
CA CYS A 106 -7.02 -5.58 3.67
C CYS A 106 -6.69 -6.76 4.59
N PHE A 107 -6.44 -7.96 4.05
CA PHE A 107 -6.05 -9.11 4.87
C PHE A 107 -5.11 -10.09 4.16
N HIS A 108 -4.25 -10.77 4.93
CA HIS A 108 -3.73 -12.08 4.56
C HIS A 108 -4.70 -13.17 4.99
N ASP A 109 -4.80 -14.24 4.21
CA ASP A 109 -5.61 -15.41 4.53
C ASP A 109 -5.38 -15.95 5.97
N ARG A 110 -4.12 -16.00 6.42
CA ARG A 110 -3.73 -16.42 7.78
C ARG A 110 -4.05 -15.39 8.88
N ASP A 111 -4.40 -14.16 8.52
CA ASP A 111 -4.88 -13.18 9.50
C ASP A 111 -6.31 -13.47 9.91
N ILE A 112 -7.17 -13.77 8.93
CA ILE A 112 -8.60 -13.91 9.18
C ILE A 112 -8.98 -15.33 9.59
N ALA A 113 -8.22 -16.35 9.21
CA ALA A 113 -8.54 -17.74 9.54
C ALA A 113 -7.29 -18.56 9.95
N PRO A 114 -7.43 -19.51 10.88
CA PRO A 114 -6.35 -20.40 11.28
C PRO A 114 -6.02 -21.43 10.19
N GLU A 115 -4.75 -21.79 10.09
CA GLU A 115 -4.30 -22.93 9.29
C GLU A 115 -4.85 -24.25 9.86
N GLY A 116 -5.29 -25.15 8.98
CA GLY A 116 -5.68 -26.52 9.32
C GLY A 116 -4.53 -27.52 9.17
N ALA A 117 -4.79 -28.81 9.37
CA ALA A 117 -3.77 -29.86 9.23
C ALA A 117 -3.41 -30.18 7.77
N SER A 118 -4.16 -29.64 6.80
CA SER A 118 -3.92 -29.81 5.36
C SER A 118 -4.38 -28.57 4.58
N PRO A 119 -3.92 -28.37 3.33
CA PRO A 119 -4.40 -27.27 2.49
C PRO A 119 -5.93 -27.23 2.35
N ALA A 120 -6.58 -28.39 2.21
CA ALA A 120 -8.04 -28.48 2.10
C ALA A 120 -8.75 -28.06 3.39
N GLU A 121 -8.19 -28.40 4.55
CA GLU A 121 -8.74 -27.96 5.84
C GLU A 121 -8.52 -26.45 6.06
N SER A 122 -7.36 -25.92 5.67
CA SER A 122 -7.08 -24.48 5.70
C SER A 122 -8.03 -23.69 4.81
N GLU A 123 -8.29 -24.16 3.58
CA GLU A 123 -9.27 -23.57 2.67
C GLU A 123 -10.68 -23.61 3.27
N LYS A 124 -11.07 -24.73 3.89
CA LYS A 124 -12.36 -24.85 4.58
C LYS A 124 -12.51 -23.84 5.72
N ASN A 125 -11.48 -23.68 6.56
CA ASN A 125 -11.47 -22.71 7.65
C ASN A 125 -11.58 -21.28 7.12
N LEU A 126 -10.77 -20.93 6.11
CA LEU A 126 -10.79 -19.64 5.45
C LEU A 126 -12.18 -19.32 4.89
N MET A 127 -12.77 -20.24 4.12
CA MET A 127 -14.07 -20.00 3.49
C MET A 127 -15.22 -19.90 4.51
N ALA A 128 -15.11 -20.55 5.67
CA ALA A 128 -16.06 -20.37 6.77
C ALA A 128 -16.03 -18.93 7.33
N ILE A 129 -14.83 -18.36 7.55
CA ILE A 129 -14.68 -16.97 8.00
C ILE A 129 -15.10 -15.99 6.91
N VAL A 130 -14.75 -16.25 5.65
CA VAL A 130 -15.16 -15.46 4.48
C VAL A 130 -16.69 -15.34 4.38
N ALA A 131 -17.42 -16.45 4.57
CA ALA A 131 -18.87 -16.44 4.56
C ALA A 131 -19.44 -15.48 5.61
N LYS A 132 -18.84 -15.43 6.79
CA LYS A 132 -19.26 -14.49 7.83
C LYS A 132 -18.80 -13.06 7.53
N ALA A 133 -17.58 -12.85 7.06
CA ALA A 133 -17.08 -11.54 6.63
C ALA A 133 -18.00 -10.91 5.58
N LYS A 134 -18.51 -11.69 4.64
CA LYS A 134 -19.51 -11.26 3.65
C LYS A 134 -20.81 -10.77 4.28
N GLN A 135 -21.28 -11.42 5.35
CA GLN A 135 -22.45 -10.97 6.12
C GLN A 135 -22.18 -9.62 6.78
N ARG A 136 -21.00 -9.45 7.38
CA ARG A 136 -20.58 -8.18 8.01
C ARG A 136 -20.41 -7.06 6.97
N GLN A 137 -19.77 -7.32 5.82
CA GLN A 137 -19.70 -6.38 4.70
C GLN A 137 -21.10 -5.94 4.24
N LYS A 138 -22.05 -6.87 4.14
CA LYS A 138 -23.45 -6.54 3.79
C LYS A 138 -24.12 -5.68 4.86
N ALA A 139 -23.85 -5.94 6.13
CA ALA A 139 -24.45 -5.20 7.25
C ALA A 139 -23.90 -3.77 7.40
N THR A 140 -22.62 -3.57 7.11
CA THR A 140 -21.91 -2.30 7.40
C THR A 140 -21.64 -1.46 6.15
N GLY A 141 -21.55 -2.08 4.98
CA GLY A 141 -21.11 -1.45 3.74
C GLY A 141 -19.59 -1.31 3.61
N VAL A 142 -18.81 -1.75 4.60
CA VAL A 142 -17.34 -1.87 4.52
C VAL A 142 -16.99 -2.92 3.45
N LYS A 143 -15.94 -2.67 2.67
CA LYS A 143 -15.56 -3.50 1.51
C LYS A 143 -14.13 -4.01 1.63
N LEU A 144 -13.81 -5.09 0.92
CA LEU A 144 -12.43 -5.54 0.79
C LEU A 144 -11.72 -4.68 -0.26
N LEU A 145 -10.60 -4.04 0.10
CA LEU A 145 -9.76 -3.37 -0.89
C LEU A 145 -8.98 -4.43 -1.67
N TRP A 146 -8.21 -5.25 -0.97
CA TRP A 146 -7.52 -6.38 -1.52
C TRP A 146 -7.28 -7.48 -0.47
N GLY A 147 -7.16 -8.72 -0.95
CA GLY A 147 -6.67 -9.84 -0.16
C GLY A 147 -5.29 -10.29 -0.63
N THR A 148 -4.61 -11.09 0.17
CA THR A 148 -3.29 -11.67 -0.14
C THR A 148 -3.10 -13.00 0.62
N ALA A 149 -2.03 -13.72 0.32
CA ALA A 149 -1.64 -14.95 1.01
C ALA A 149 -0.38 -14.71 1.85
N ASN A 150 -0.41 -15.08 3.14
CA ASN A 150 0.80 -15.06 3.96
C ASN A 150 1.67 -16.28 3.63
N LEU A 151 2.61 -16.09 2.70
CA LEU A 151 3.57 -17.10 2.25
C LEU A 151 4.96 -16.94 2.90
N PHE A 152 5.02 -16.38 4.11
CA PHE A 152 6.30 -15.97 4.70
C PHE A 152 6.46 -16.25 6.20
N SER A 153 5.37 -16.41 6.95
CA SER A 153 5.42 -16.70 8.39
C SER A 153 5.64 -18.17 8.72
N ASN A 154 5.02 -19.10 7.97
CA ASN A 154 5.13 -20.53 8.27
C ASN A 154 6.56 -21.04 7.97
N PRO A 155 7.18 -21.89 8.82
CA PRO A 155 8.53 -22.41 8.61
C PRO A 155 8.74 -23.10 7.25
N ARG A 156 7.69 -23.66 6.63
CA ARG A 156 7.80 -24.28 5.31
C ARG A 156 8.29 -23.31 4.22
N PHE A 157 8.07 -22.02 4.39
CA PHE A 157 8.45 -20.97 3.43
C PHE A 157 9.82 -20.33 3.74
N MET A 158 10.60 -20.88 4.68
CA MET A 158 11.89 -20.28 5.08
C MET A 158 12.89 -20.09 3.93
N ASN A 159 12.76 -20.87 2.85
CA ASN A 159 13.60 -20.81 1.65
C ASN A 159 12.86 -20.25 0.41
N GLY A 160 11.77 -19.51 0.61
CA GLY A 160 10.93 -18.99 -0.48
C GLY A 160 9.59 -19.70 -0.59
N ALA A 161 8.72 -19.18 -1.45
CA ALA A 161 7.41 -19.76 -1.72
C ALA A 161 7.31 -20.15 -3.21
N ALA A 162 7.08 -19.20 -4.10
CA ALA A 162 7.21 -19.43 -5.54
C ALA A 162 8.68 -19.56 -5.98
N THR A 163 9.61 -18.97 -5.23
CA THR A 163 11.06 -19.06 -5.50
C THR A 163 11.73 -20.21 -4.75
N ASN A 164 10.96 -21.07 -4.06
CA ASN A 164 11.55 -22.13 -3.25
C ASN A 164 12.34 -23.14 -4.13
N PRO A 165 13.54 -23.59 -3.71
CA PRO A 165 14.28 -24.63 -4.41
C PRO A 165 13.61 -26.02 -4.38
N ASP A 166 12.66 -26.24 -3.46
CA ASP A 166 11.81 -27.44 -3.40
C ASP A 166 10.43 -27.17 -4.01
N PHE A 167 10.14 -27.83 -5.13
CA PHE A 167 8.86 -27.76 -5.84
C PHE A 167 7.66 -28.13 -4.96
N SER A 168 7.84 -29.01 -3.96
CA SER A 168 6.78 -29.39 -3.03
C SER A 168 6.26 -28.19 -2.24
N VAL A 169 7.14 -27.24 -1.90
CA VAL A 169 6.76 -25.98 -1.23
C VAL A 169 6.06 -25.03 -2.19
N VAL A 170 6.51 -24.96 -3.45
CA VAL A 170 5.83 -24.18 -4.51
C VAL A 170 4.37 -24.64 -4.66
N ALA A 171 4.12 -25.95 -4.60
CA ALA A 171 2.76 -26.51 -4.64
C ALA A 171 1.91 -26.12 -3.41
N GLN A 172 2.51 -26.07 -2.21
CA GLN A 172 1.82 -25.57 -1.01
C GLN A 172 1.47 -24.09 -1.14
N ALA A 173 2.39 -23.27 -1.64
CA ALA A 173 2.16 -21.85 -1.90
C ALA A 173 1.03 -21.64 -2.92
N ALA A 174 1.01 -22.43 -4.00
CA ALA A 174 -0.06 -22.36 -5.01
C ALA A 174 -1.43 -22.70 -4.43
N ALA A 175 -1.53 -23.72 -3.57
CA ALA A 175 -2.79 -24.07 -2.91
C ALA A 175 -3.31 -22.93 -2.03
N GLN A 176 -2.41 -22.26 -1.30
CA GLN A 176 -2.76 -21.13 -0.44
C GLN A 176 -3.18 -19.89 -1.24
N VAL A 177 -2.44 -19.54 -2.30
CA VAL A 177 -2.77 -18.41 -3.20
C VAL A 177 -4.10 -18.64 -3.90
N LYS A 178 -4.38 -19.87 -4.35
CA LYS A 178 -5.69 -20.23 -4.92
C LYS A 178 -6.81 -19.91 -3.93
N ALA A 179 -6.70 -20.39 -2.69
CA ALA A 179 -7.72 -20.18 -1.66
C ALA A 179 -7.89 -18.69 -1.30
N ALA A 180 -6.79 -17.94 -1.19
CA ALA A 180 -6.81 -16.50 -0.93
C ALA A 180 -7.45 -15.70 -2.09
N ILE A 181 -7.19 -16.09 -3.35
CA ILE A 181 -7.87 -15.52 -4.52
C ILE A 181 -9.37 -15.81 -4.48
N ASP A 182 -9.76 -17.05 -4.19
CA ASP A 182 -11.18 -17.44 -4.10
C ASP A 182 -11.90 -16.64 -3.00
N ALA A 183 -11.27 -16.48 -1.83
CA ALA A 183 -11.76 -15.63 -0.74
C ALA A 183 -11.89 -14.16 -1.16
N THR A 184 -10.90 -13.63 -1.87
CA THR A 184 -10.89 -12.25 -2.38
C THR A 184 -12.03 -12.02 -3.36
N ILE A 185 -12.26 -12.96 -4.29
CA ILE A 185 -13.38 -12.91 -5.24
C ILE A 185 -14.72 -12.96 -4.49
N GLU A 186 -14.87 -13.86 -3.53
CA GLU A 186 -16.12 -14.07 -2.78
C GLU A 186 -16.54 -12.83 -1.97
N LEU A 187 -15.55 -12.07 -1.47
CA LEU A 187 -15.70 -10.82 -0.73
C LEU A 187 -15.72 -9.56 -1.62
N GLY A 188 -15.65 -9.72 -2.95
CA GLY A 188 -15.68 -8.62 -3.90
C GLY A 188 -14.47 -7.69 -3.81
N GLY A 189 -13.29 -8.23 -3.50
CA GLY A 189 -12.03 -7.48 -3.45
C GLY A 189 -11.73 -6.74 -4.75
N GLN A 190 -11.21 -5.52 -4.63
CA GLN A 190 -10.90 -4.65 -5.77
C GLN A 190 -9.49 -4.90 -6.34
N GLY A 191 -8.62 -5.53 -5.56
CA GLY A 191 -7.34 -6.05 -6.01
C GLY A 191 -6.90 -7.32 -5.25
N TYR A 192 -5.75 -7.85 -5.64
CA TYR A 192 -5.07 -8.96 -4.97
C TYR A 192 -3.57 -8.69 -4.96
N THR A 193 -2.95 -8.69 -3.79
CA THR A 193 -1.55 -8.28 -3.61
C THR A 193 -0.62 -9.50 -3.53
N PHE A 194 0.60 -9.34 -4.04
CA PHE A 194 1.73 -10.22 -3.83
C PHE A 194 2.87 -9.41 -3.21
N TRP A 195 3.13 -9.64 -1.93
CA TRP A 195 4.34 -9.19 -1.26
C TRP A 195 5.29 -10.37 -1.08
N GLY A 196 6.47 -10.26 -1.67
CA GLY A 196 7.45 -11.35 -1.78
C GLY A 196 8.34 -11.52 -0.55
N GLY A 197 7.78 -11.55 0.68
CA GLY A 197 8.60 -11.53 1.90
C GLY A 197 9.68 -12.63 2.00
N ARG A 198 9.49 -13.78 1.34
CA ARG A 198 10.52 -14.84 1.20
C ARG A 198 10.99 -15.04 -0.25
N GLU A 199 10.48 -14.28 -1.20
CA GLU A 199 10.79 -14.36 -2.63
C GLU A 199 12.06 -13.54 -2.91
N GLY A 200 13.18 -14.11 -2.50
CA GLY A 200 14.49 -13.51 -2.49
C GLY A 200 15.51 -14.51 -1.99
N TYR A 201 16.67 -14.04 -1.54
CA TYR A 201 17.70 -14.93 -0.99
C TYR A 201 18.30 -14.42 0.30
N MET A 202 18.89 -15.36 1.05
CA MET A 202 19.77 -15.07 2.19
C MET A 202 21.25 -15.05 1.78
N SER A 203 21.65 -15.91 0.83
CA SER A 203 23.02 -16.00 0.31
C SER A 203 23.02 -16.29 -1.18
N LEU A 204 23.89 -15.64 -1.94
CA LEU A 204 24.07 -15.95 -3.36
C LEU A 204 24.77 -17.29 -3.60
N LEU A 205 25.46 -17.83 -2.60
CA LEU A 205 26.25 -19.07 -2.75
C LEU A 205 25.38 -20.30 -3.04
N ASN A 206 24.10 -20.27 -2.68
CA ASN A 206 23.15 -21.36 -2.84
C ASN A 206 21.90 -20.97 -3.63
N THR A 207 21.95 -19.87 -4.38
CA THR A 207 20.78 -19.30 -5.08
C THR A 207 21.02 -19.26 -6.59
N ASP A 208 20.10 -19.86 -7.34
CA ASP A 208 20.02 -19.67 -8.80
C ASP A 208 19.02 -18.55 -9.10
N LEU A 209 19.52 -17.32 -9.13
CA LEU A 209 18.72 -16.10 -9.31
C LEU A 209 17.82 -16.15 -10.55
N LYS A 210 18.35 -16.69 -11.65
CA LYS A 210 17.62 -16.73 -12.92
C LYS A 210 16.44 -17.68 -12.79
N ARG A 211 16.70 -18.90 -12.31
CA ARG A 211 15.69 -19.94 -12.20
C ARG A 211 14.58 -19.56 -11.22
N GLU A 212 14.94 -18.97 -10.08
CA GLU A 212 13.95 -18.51 -9.09
C GLU A 212 13.04 -17.39 -9.65
N LYS A 213 13.62 -16.41 -10.36
CA LYS A 213 12.83 -15.34 -11.01
C LYS A 213 11.94 -15.89 -12.14
N GLU A 214 12.41 -16.86 -12.92
CA GLU A 214 11.59 -17.55 -13.93
C GLU A 214 10.43 -18.32 -13.28
N HIS A 215 10.66 -18.98 -12.14
CA HIS A 215 9.61 -19.65 -11.38
C HIS A 215 8.59 -18.66 -10.80
N LEU A 216 9.04 -17.54 -10.23
CA LEU A 216 8.16 -16.48 -9.74
C LEU A 216 7.27 -15.93 -10.87
N ALA A 217 7.85 -15.63 -12.04
CA ALA A 217 7.09 -15.15 -13.19
C ALA A 217 6.03 -16.16 -13.66
N ARG A 218 6.40 -17.45 -13.70
CA ARG A 218 5.47 -18.53 -14.03
C ARG A 218 4.35 -18.64 -13.00
N PHE A 219 4.67 -18.56 -11.72
CA PHE A 219 3.71 -18.64 -10.63
C PHE A 219 2.70 -17.48 -10.69
N LEU A 220 3.17 -16.25 -10.86
CA LEU A 220 2.32 -15.06 -11.00
C LEU A 220 1.43 -15.15 -12.24
N SER A 221 1.96 -15.66 -13.36
CA SER A 221 1.17 -15.91 -14.57
C SER A 221 0.04 -16.90 -14.32
N MET A 222 0.33 -18.02 -13.64
CA MET A 222 -0.67 -19.03 -13.31
C MET A 222 -1.74 -18.50 -12.33
N ALA A 223 -1.33 -17.71 -11.34
CA ALA A 223 -2.27 -17.08 -10.40
C ALA A 223 -3.18 -16.06 -11.12
N ARG A 224 -2.63 -15.25 -12.03
CA ARG A 224 -3.37 -14.32 -12.90
C ARG A 224 -4.40 -15.07 -13.73
N ASP A 225 -3.98 -16.11 -14.45
CA ASP A 225 -4.85 -16.90 -15.33
C ASP A 225 -5.96 -17.60 -14.54
N TYR A 226 -5.63 -18.19 -13.39
CA TYR A 226 -6.61 -18.79 -12.48
C TYR A 226 -7.64 -17.76 -12.04
N ALA A 227 -7.22 -16.65 -11.43
CA ALA A 227 -8.13 -15.61 -10.94
C ALA A 227 -9.04 -15.07 -12.06
N ARG A 228 -8.50 -14.82 -13.26
CA ARG A 228 -9.29 -14.39 -14.42
C ARG A 228 -10.31 -15.45 -14.85
N SER A 229 -9.93 -16.74 -14.86
CA SER A 229 -10.85 -17.85 -15.15
C SER A 229 -11.98 -17.99 -14.13
N ARG A 230 -11.77 -17.51 -12.89
CA ARG A 230 -12.75 -17.44 -11.81
C ARG A 230 -13.55 -16.13 -11.79
N GLY A 231 -13.36 -15.27 -12.79
CA GLY A 231 -14.12 -14.03 -12.96
C GLY A 231 -13.58 -12.83 -12.17
N PHE A 232 -12.36 -12.90 -11.63
CA PHE A 232 -11.73 -11.76 -10.95
C PHE A 232 -11.44 -10.64 -11.95
N LYS A 233 -12.04 -9.46 -11.72
CA LYS A 233 -11.87 -8.26 -12.55
C LYS A 233 -11.00 -7.18 -11.91
N GLY A 234 -10.53 -7.43 -10.68
CA GLY A 234 -9.64 -6.51 -9.98
C GLY A 234 -8.22 -6.50 -10.54
N VAL A 235 -7.41 -5.61 -10.00
CA VAL A 235 -5.99 -5.44 -10.36
C VAL A 235 -5.12 -6.35 -9.48
N PHE A 236 -4.06 -6.92 -10.05
CA PHE A 236 -3.04 -7.59 -9.23
C PHE A 236 -1.97 -6.57 -8.85
N TYR A 237 -1.53 -6.60 -7.60
CA TYR A 237 -0.47 -5.72 -7.13
C TYR A 237 0.79 -6.52 -6.82
N ILE A 238 1.95 -6.01 -7.24
CA ILE A 238 3.24 -6.37 -6.65
C ILE A 238 3.60 -5.27 -5.67
N GLU A 239 4.04 -5.66 -4.48
CA GLU A 239 4.46 -4.75 -3.42
C GLU A 239 5.98 -4.78 -3.29
N PRO A 240 6.68 -3.74 -3.81
CA PRO A 240 8.13 -3.72 -3.78
C PRO A 240 8.66 -3.55 -2.37
N LYS A 241 9.76 -4.25 -2.05
CA LYS A 241 10.56 -4.09 -0.84
C LYS A 241 11.98 -4.58 -1.14
N PRO A 242 13.04 -3.91 -0.66
CA PRO A 242 14.42 -4.26 -1.01
C PRO A 242 14.96 -5.51 -0.30
N MET A 243 14.52 -5.73 0.94
CA MET A 243 15.02 -6.73 1.87
C MET A 243 14.07 -6.86 3.07
N GLU A 244 14.46 -7.67 4.06
CA GLU A 244 13.71 -7.90 5.31
C GLU A 244 12.37 -8.62 5.10
N PRO A 245 12.30 -9.93 5.41
CA PRO A 245 13.29 -10.72 6.15
C PRO A 245 14.40 -11.32 5.28
N SER A 246 14.33 -11.21 3.95
CA SER A 246 15.39 -11.68 3.05
C SER A 246 16.62 -10.75 3.12
N LYS A 247 17.82 -11.25 2.74
CA LYS A 247 18.99 -10.37 2.54
C LYS A 247 18.76 -9.44 1.33
N HIS A 248 18.13 -9.99 0.29
CA HIS A 248 17.75 -9.29 -0.92
C HIS A 248 16.43 -9.90 -1.40
N GLN A 249 15.42 -9.06 -1.53
CA GLN A 249 14.13 -9.43 -2.10
C GLN A 249 14.12 -9.09 -3.59
N TYR A 250 13.52 -9.95 -4.41
CA TYR A 250 13.60 -9.79 -5.88
C TYR A 250 12.83 -8.60 -6.41
N ASP A 251 11.70 -8.30 -5.78
CA ASP A 251 10.85 -7.15 -6.08
C ASP A 251 11.38 -5.91 -5.35
N PHE A 252 12.61 -5.51 -5.66
CA PHE A 252 13.40 -4.58 -4.84
C PHE A 252 12.79 -3.17 -4.71
N ASP A 253 12.42 -2.57 -5.84
CA ASP A 253 11.80 -1.25 -5.97
C ASP A 253 10.91 -1.21 -7.23
N VAL A 254 10.22 -0.10 -7.46
CA VAL A 254 9.29 0.07 -8.59
C VAL A 254 9.97 -0.16 -9.93
N GLU A 255 11.18 0.36 -10.16
CA GLU A 255 11.85 0.18 -11.46
C GLU A 255 12.26 -1.29 -11.70
N THR A 256 12.74 -1.96 -10.66
CA THR A 256 13.11 -3.38 -10.69
C THR A 256 11.89 -4.24 -11.02
N VAL A 257 10.77 -4.00 -10.33
CA VAL A 257 9.51 -4.71 -10.57
C VAL A 257 8.96 -4.40 -11.96
N ALA A 258 9.02 -3.15 -12.41
CA ALA A 258 8.59 -2.77 -13.75
C ALA A 258 9.39 -3.49 -14.84
N GLY A 259 10.71 -3.60 -14.66
CA GLY A 259 11.59 -4.37 -15.54
C GLY A 259 11.22 -5.85 -15.58
N PHE A 260 11.00 -6.46 -14.41
CA PHE A 260 10.56 -7.86 -14.28
C PHE A 260 9.21 -8.10 -14.98
N LEU A 261 8.20 -7.29 -14.68
CA LEU A 261 6.86 -7.43 -15.25
C LEU A 261 6.86 -7.29 -16.77
N ARG A 262 7.62 -6.33 -17.31
CA ARG A 262 7.74 -6.13 -18.77
C ARG A 262 8.50 -7.28 -19.44
N HIS A 263 9.57 -7.78 -18.81
CA HIS A 263 10.35 -8.90 -19.33
C HIS A 263 9.50 -10.16 -19.50
N TYR A 264 8.59 -10.42 -18.55
CA TYR A 264 7.71 -11.59 -18.56
C TYR A 264 6.29 -11.34 -19.08
N GLY A 265 5.99 -10.13 -19.60
CA GLY A 265 4.69 -9.81 -20.20
C GLY A 265 3.52 -9.74 -19.21
N LEU A 266 3.79 -9.37 -17.96
CA LEU A 266 2.81 -9.24 -16.86
C LEU A 266 2.34 -7.80 -16.61
N ASP A 267 3.01 -6.81 -17.22
CA ASP A 267 2.78 -5.37 -17.00
C ASP A 267 1.36 -4.88 -17.39
N LYS A 268 0.58 -5.69 -18.11
CA LYS A 268 -0.80 -5.37 -18.45
C LYS A 268 -1.79 -5.65 -17.33
N ASP A 269 -1.54 -6.68 -16.52
CA ASP A 269 -2.44 -7.13 -15.44
C ASP A 269 -1.99 -6.68 -14.05
N PHE A 270 -0.70 -6.40 -13.88
CA PHE A 270 -0.09 -6.04 -12.60
C PHE A 270 0.18 -4.55 -12.49
N ARG A 271 0.05 -4.02 -11.27
CA ARG A 271 0.38 -2.64 -10.87
C ARG A 271 1.16 -2.67 -9.56
N MET A 272 1.68 -1.53 -9.12
CA MET A 272 2.41 -1.41 -7.87
C MET A 272 1.45 -1.15 -6.71
N ASN A 273 1.67 -1.85 -5.59
CA ASN A 273 1.27 -1.41 -4.25
C ASN A 273 2.51 -0.80 -3.61
N ILE A 274 2.56 0.52 -3.45
CA ILE A 274 3.79 1.20 -3.00
C ILE A 274 3.65 1.51 -1.52
N GLU A 275 4.62 1.07 -0.75
CA GLU A 275 4.71 1.38 0.68
C GLU A 275 5.81 2.42 0.94
N ALA A 276 5.53 3.38 1.83
CA ALA A 276 6.48 4.44 2.15
C ALA A 276 7.72 3.91 2.87
N ASN A 277 7.57 3.05 3.88
CA ASN A 277 8.72 2.51 4.61
C ASN A 277 9.59 1.61 3.69
N HIS A 278 8.98 0.82 2.81
CA HIS A 278 9.72 0.03 1.83
C HIS A 278 10.52 0.89 0.84
N ALA A 279 9.95 2.01 0.38
CA ALA A 279 10.66 2.96 -0.48
C ALA A 279 11.90 3.54 0.24
N GLU A 280 11.73 3.97 1.49
CA GLU A 280 12.83 4.51 2.31
C GLU A 280 13.94 3.47 2.54
N LEU A 281 13.57 2.21 2.83
CA LEU A 281 14.53 1.11 2.97
C LEU A 281 15.30 0.83 1.67
N ALA A 282 14.71 1.10 0.50
CA ALA A 282 15.36 0.95 -0.79
C ALA A 282 16.32 2.11 -1.11
N GLY A 283 16.35 3.14 -0.26
CA GLY A 283 17.13 4.35 -0.46
C GLY A 283 16.41 5.42 -1.30
N HIS A 284 15.08 5.33 -1.41
CA HIS A 284 14.26 6.22 -2.22
C HIS A 284 13.30 7.03 -1.36
N ASP A 285 13.03 8.28 -1.74
CA ASP A 285 11.89 9.01 -1.17
C ASP A 285 10.58 8.32 -1.57
N PHE A 286 9.57 8.29 -0.70
CA PHE A 286 8.26 7.75 -1.06
C PHE A 286 7.66 8.42 -2.31
N GLN A 287 7.85 9.74 -2.47
CA GLN A 287 7.41 10.45 -3.67
C GLN A 287 8.08 9.93 -4.95
N HIS A 288 9.35 9.53 -4.87
CA HIS A 288 10.09 9.00 -6.03
C HIS A 288 9.37 7.77 -6.60
N GLU A 289 9.10 6.77 -5.76
CA GLU A 289 8.46 5.53 -6.18
C GLU A 289 7.05 5.78 -6.76
N LEU A 290 6.30 6.73 -6.18
CA LEU A 290 5.00 7.14 -6.71
C LEU A 290 5.10 7.80 -8.09
N GLU A 291 5.99 8.78 -8.28
CA GLU A 291 6.17 9.48 -9.57
C GLU A 291 6.75 8.52 -10.63
N THR A 292 7.64 7.61 -10.24
CA THR A 292 8.18 6.55 -11.11
C THR A 292 7.08 5.60 -11.57
N ALA A 293 6.25 5.07 -10.67
CA ALA A 293 5.15 4.18 -11.05
C ALA A 293 4.10 4.91 -11.91
N ALA A 294 3.82 6.18 -11.61
CA ALA A 294 2.96 7.04 -12.41
C ALA A 294 3.51 7.22 -13.85
N ALA A 295 4.78 7.59 -13.99
CA ALA A 295 5.44 7.78 -15.28
C ALA A 295 5.49 6.49 -16.12
N MET A 296 5.60 5.33 -15.47
CA MET A 296 5.59 4.03 -16.13
C MET A 296 4.19 3.47 -16.42
N GLY A 297 3.13 4.15 -15.97
CA GLY A 297 1.74 3.68 -16.10
C GLY A 297 1.42 2.45 -15.25
N LEU A 298 2.20 2.22 -14.18
CA LEU A 298 2.13 1.05 -13.31
C LEU A 298 1.63 1.34 -11.90
N PHE A 299 1.24 2.58 -11.58
CA PHE A 299 0.62 2.91 -10.29
C PHE A 299 -0.68 2.12 -10.04
N GLY A 300 -0.86 1.60 -8.82
CA GLY A 300 -2.02 0.78 -8.44
C GLY A 300 -2.66 1.19 -7.11
N SER A 301 -1.95 0.95 -6.01
CA SER A 301 -2.38 1.17 -4.63
C SER A 301 -1.22 1.64 -3.75
N VAL A 302 -1.51 2.04 -2.52
CA VAL A 302 -0.51 2.52 -1.55
C VAL A 302 -0.73 1.89 -0.19
N ASP A 303 0.37 1.48 0.43
CA ASP A 303 0.47 1.27 1.87
C ASP A 303 1.02 2.53 2.54
N ALA A 304 0.17 3.12 3.37
CA ALA A 304 0.30 4.42 3.98
C ALA A 304 0.92 4.30 5.37
N ASN A 305 2.25 4.34 5.43
CA ASN A 305 3.02 4.33 6.66
C ASN A 305 4.24 5.26 6.54
N ARG A 306 5.25 5.08 7.40
CA ARG A 306 6.58 5.70 7.30
C ARG A 306 7.60 4.82 8.02
N GLY A 307 8.87 4.97 7.64
CA GLY A 307 9.99 4.44 8.38
C GLY A 307 10.50 5.34 9.50
N ASP A 308 11.67 4.97 10.02
CA ASP A 308 12.55 5.89 10.72
C ASP A 308 13.88 5.93 9.97
N PRO A 309 14.31 7.08 9.42
CA PRO A 309 15.53 7.17 8.62
C PRO A 309 16.82 6.86 9.41
N ARG A 310 16.73 6.67 10.73
CA ARG A 310 17.84 6.26 11.60
C ARG A 310 17.80 4.77 11.95
N ASN A 311 16.75 4.06 11.56
CA ASN A 311 16.57 2.63 11.79
C ASN A 311 16.37 1.91 10.46
N GLY A 312 17.39 1.17 10.02
CA GLY A 312 17.39 0.46 8.72
C GLY A 312 16.59 -0.83 8.71
N TRP A 313 15.38 -0.82 9.28
CA TRP A 313 14.39 -1.89 9.25
C TRP A 313 12.99 -1.31 9.19
N ASP A 314 12.01 -2.14 8.90
CA ASP A 314 10.62 -1.74 8.77
C ASP A 314 10.01 -1.41 10.13
N THR A 315 9.57 -0.17 10.31
CA THR A 315 9.00 0.31 11.57
C THR A 315 7.48 0.41 11.52
N ASP A 316 6.88 0.40 10.33
CA ASP A 316 5.45 0.46 10.05
C ASP A 316 4.73 1.53 10.89
N GLN A 317 5.33 2.72 10.99
CA GLN A 317 4.74 3.82 11.74
C GLN A 317 3.62 4.46 10.92
N PHE A 318 2.58 4.95 11.58
CA PHE A 318 1.55 5.73 10.88
C PHE A 318 2.15 6.99 10.22
N PRO A 319 1.65 7.43 9.07
CA PRO A 319 2.16 8.60 8.37
C PRO A 319 1.79 9.87 9.14
N MET A 320 2.76 10.74 9.44
CA MET A 320 2.51 11.98 10.22
C MET A 320 3.13 13.25 9.59
N SER A 321 3.89 13.11 8.50
CA SER A 321 4.50 14.23 7.79
C SER A 321 3.50 14.83 6.79
N TYR A 322 2.96 16.01 7.08
CA TYR A 322 2.07 16.71 6.14
C TYR A 322 2.77 17.07 4.82
N TYR A 323 4.09 17.25 4.85
CA TYR A 323 4.88 17.53 3.66
C TYR A 323 4.91 16.30 2.74
N GLU A 324 5.26 15.12 3.27
CA GLU A 324 5.29 13.88 2.48
C GLU A 324 3.91 13.46 1.99
N THR A 325 2.86 13.53 2.83
CA THR A 325 1.50 13.20 2.38
C THR A 325 0.98 14.18 1.32
N THR A 326 1.40 15.46 1.36
CA THR A 326 1.11 16.43 0.29
C THR A 326 1.79 16.04 -1.02
N LEU A 327 3.07 15.67 -0.97
CA LEU A 327 3.80 15.24 -2.16
C LEU A 327 3.24 13.94 -2.75
N ALA A 328 2.88 12.98 -1.90
CA ALA A 328 2.24 11.74 -2.32
C ALA A 328 0.89 12.00 -2.98
N MET A 329 0.02 12.80 -2.33
CA MET A 329 -1.29 13.14 -2.88
C MET A 329 -1.18 14.02 -4.14
N LEU A 330 -0.14 14.84 -4.28
CA LEU A 330 0.14 15.59 -5.50
C LEU A 330 0.36 14.65 -6.68
N THR A 331 1.18 13.62 -6.52
CA THR A 331 1.39 12.59 -7.55
C THR A 331 0.09 11.84 -7.86
N ILE A 332 -0.60 11.35 -6.83
CA ILE A 332 -1.85 10.59 -6.96
C ILE A 332 -2.94 11.41 -7.68
N LEU A 333 -3.10 12.70 -7.36
CA LEU A 333 -4.08 13.56 -8.01
C LEU A 333 -3.72 13.85 -9.48
N LYS A 334 -2.43 14.05 -9.81
CA LYS A 334 -1.98 14.29 -11.20
C LYS A 334 -2.37 13.15 -12.14
N ILE A 335 -2.35 11.91 -11.65
CA ILE A 335 -2.74 10.72 -12.44
C ILE A 335 -4.24 10.41 -12.38
N GLY A 336 -5.05 11.27 -11.76
CA GLY A 336 -6.51 11.12 -11.67
C GLY A 336 -7.02 10.35 -10.43
N GLY A 337 -6.14 10.04 -9.48
CA GLY A 337 -6.45 9.30 -8.26
C GLY A 337 -6.48 7.78 -8.44
N PHE A 338 -6.86 7.07 -7.37
CA PHE A 338 -6.98 5.61 -7.41
C PHE A 338 -8.15 5.14 -8.31
N SER A 339 -7.91 4.07 -9.05
CA SER A 339 -8.94 3.32 -9.78
C SER A 339 -9.56 2.24 -8.89
N THR A 340 -8.76 1.23 -8.52
CA THR A 340 -9.15 0.11 -7.64
C THR A 340 -8.42 0.13 -6.30
N GLY A 341 -7.20 0.69 -6.24
CA GLY A 341 -6.40 0.81 -5.01
C GLY A 341 -6.94 1.82 -4.01
N GLY A 342 -6.17 2.10 -2.98
CA GLY A 342 -6.50 3.06 -1.92
C GLY A 342 -5.28 3.29 -1.02
N LEU A 343 -5.52 3.94 0.13
CA LEU A 343 -4.53 4.13 1.18
C LEU A 343 -4.78 3.10 2.28
N ASN A 344 -4.09 1.97 2.24
CA ASN A 344 -4.14 0.98 3.32
C ASN A 344 -3.15 1.38 4.42
N PHE A 345 -3.59 1.45 5.67
CA PHE A 345 -2.67 1.69 6.78
C PHE A 345 -1.95 0.40 7.14
N ASP A 346 -0.91 0.06 6.36
CA ASP A 346 0.07 -0.97 6.72
C ASP A 346 0.99 -0.44 7.83
N ALA A 347 0.38 -0.20 8.99
CA ALA A 347 1.01 0.45 10.13
C ALA A 347 0.49 -0.16 11.43
N HIS A 348 1.37 -0.26 12.43
CA HIS A 348 1.00 -0.75 13.76
C HIS A 348 1.16 0.31 14.85
N ILE A 349 0.34 0.19 15.90
CA ILE A 349 0.57 0.92 17.15
C ILE A 349 1.91 0.48 17.75
N ARG A 350 2.57 1.37 18.48
CA ARG A 350 3.89 1.06 19.02
C ARG A 350 3.80 -0.04 20.08
N ARG A 351 4.88 -0.77 20.29
CA ARG A 351 4.97 -1.84 21.29
C ARG A 351 4.54 -1.39 22.69
N ASN A 352 4.79 -0.13 23.04
CA ASN A 352 4.44 0.46 24.33
C ASN A 352 3.12 1.26 24.31
N SER A 353 2.39 1.28 23.19
CA SER A 353 1.04 1.84 23.07
C SER A 353 0.02 0.72 23.33
N VAL A 354 -0.40 0.56 24.58
CA VAL A 354 -1.19 -0.60 25.05
C VAL A 354 -2.65 -0.27 25.37
N ALA A 355 -3.05 0.99 25.26
CA ALA A 355 -4.42 1.39 25.48
C ALA A 355 -5.26 1.06 24.25
N ALA A 356 -6.52 0.65 24.46
CA ALA A 356 -7.42 0.37 23.34
C ALA A 356 -7.68 1.60 22.45
N SER A 357 -7.57 2.82 23.00
CA SER A 357 -7.70 4.07 22.24
C SER A 357 -6.51 4.33 21.33
N ASP A 358 -5.32 3.80 21.63
CA ASP A 358 -4.11 4.04 20.83
C ASP A 358 -4.28 3.61 19.37
N LEU A 359 -5.04 2.54 19.13
CA LEU A 359 -5.36 2.08 17.77
C LEU A 359 -6.19 3.11 17.01
N PHE A 360 -7.16 3.76 17.66
CA PHE A 360 -7.94 4.84 17.05
C PHE A 360 -7.12 6.10 16.85
N GLU A 361 -6.40 6.54 17.89
CA GLU A 361 -5.58 7.75 17.85
C GLU A 361 -4.51 7.69 16.75
N ALA A 362 -3.86 6.53 16.57
CA ALA A 362 -2.87 6.31 15.53
C ALA A 362 -3.48 6.41 14.12
N HIS A 363 -4.63 5.76 13.89
CA HIS A 363 -5.34 5.85 12.62
C HIS A 363 -5.87 7.26 12.34
N ILE A 364 -6.40 7.95 13.36
CA ILE A 364 -6.89 9.34 13.24
C ILE A 364 -5.75 10.24 12.77
N GLY A 365 -4.56 10.13 13.37
CA GLY A 365 -3.38 10.88 12.96
C GLY A 365 -3.00 10.65 11.49
N GLY A 366 -2.93 9.38 11.07
CA GLY A 366 -2.62 9.02 9.68
C GLY A 366 -3.67 9.50 8.67
N MET A 367 -4.95 9.36 9.02
CA MET A 367 -6.06 9.81 8.18
C MET A 367 -6.10 11.33 8.04
N ASP A 368 -5.89 12.07 9.12
CA ASP A 368 -5.81 13.53 9.10
C ASP A 368 -4.58 14.01 8.29
N ALA A 369 -3.43 13.34 8.43
CA ALA A 369 -2.22 13.69 7.66
C ALA A 369 -2.45 13.57 6.14
N PHE A 370 -3.10 12.51 5.69
CA PHE A 370 -3.47 12.36 4.28
C PHE A 370 -4.60 13.28 3.84
N ALA A 371 -5.54 13.63 4.71
CA ALA A 371 -6.58 14.62 4.41
C ALA A 371 -6.00 16.03 4.19
N VAL A 372 -5.04 16.45 5.05
CA VAL A 372 -4.26 17.69 4.85
C VAL A 372 -3.50 17.62 3.53
N GLY A 373 -2.82 16.50 3.28
CA GLY A 373 -2.06 16.28 2.05
C GLY A 373 -2.92 16.41 0.79
N LEU A 374 -4.12 15.83 0.79
CA LEU A 374 -5.09 15.94 -0.29
C LEU A 374 -5.50 17.39 -0.57
N GLU A 375 -5.81 18.17 0.47
CA GLU A 375 -6.20 19.57 0.30
C GLU A 375 -5.05 20.44 -0.23
N ALA A 376 -3.85 20.28 0.33
CA ALA A 376 -2.68 21.01 -0.10
C ALA A 376 -2.29 20.67 -1.55
N ALA A 377 -2.28 19.38 -1.90
CA ALA A 377 -2.06 18.90 -3.26
C ALA A 377 -3.07 19.48 -4.24
N SER A 378 -4.36 19.51 -3.86
CA SER A 378 -5.40 20.12 -4.69
C SER A 378 -5.19 21.62 -4.90
N ARG A 379 -4.71 22.37 -3.90
CA ARG A 379 -4.37 23.80 -4.05
C ARG A 379 -3.19 23.99 -5.00
N ILE A 380 -2.15 23.18 -4.85
CA ILE A 380 -0.96 23.18 -5.72
C ILE A 380 -1.36 22.99 -7.19
N ILE A 381 -2.19 21.98 -7.46
CA ILE A 381 -2.64 21.67 -8.83
C ILE A 381 -3.52 22.80 -9.39
N ALA A 382 -4.45 23.33 -8.59
CA ALA A 382 -5.36 24.38 -9.03
C ALA A 382 -4.65 25.71 -9.37
N ASP A 383 -3.62 26.08 -8.61
CA ASP A 383 -2.82 27.29 -8.87
C ASP A 383 -1.87 27.10 -10.08
N GLY A 384 -1.37 25.88 -10.29
CA GLY A 384 -0.63 25.52 -11.50
C GLY A 384 0.79 26.11 -11.61
N LYS A 385 1.27 26.86 -10.60
CA LYS A 385 2.61 27.47 -10.59
C LYS A 385 3.75 26.45 -10.75
N LEU A 386 3.67 25.30 -10.07
CA LEU A 386 4.66 24.23 -10.21
C LEU A 386 4.65 23.64 -11.63
N ALA A 387 3.46 23.36 -12.16
CA ALA A 387 3.32 22.82 -13.51
C ALA A 387 3.83 23.81 -14.57
N ALA A 388 3.54 25.10 -14.40
CA ALA A 388 4.04 26.16 -15.28
C ALA A 388 5.57 26.28 -15.22
N PHE A 389 6.17 26.18 -14.02
CA PHE A 389 7.62 26.18 -13.86
C PHE A 389 8.28 25.01 -14.60
N VAL A 390 7.76 23.79 -14.41
CA VAL A 390 8.28 22.60 -15.10
C VAL A 390 8.11 22.76 -16.61
N LYS A 391 6.93 23.19 -17.10
CA LYS A 391 6.70 23.42 -18.53
C LYS A 391 7.71 24.40 -19.13
N GLU A 392 7.94 25.54 -18.47
CA GLU A 392 8.91 26.52 -18.95
C GLU A 392 10.34 25.97 -18.95
N ARG A 393 10.72 25.20 -17.92
CA ARG A 393 12.05 24.58 -17.82
C ARG A 393 12.37 23.65 -19.00
N TYR A 394 11.36 22.99 -19.59
CA TYR A 394 11.52 22.07 -20.71
C TYR A 394 11.09 22.66 -22.08
N ALA A 395 10.71 23.95 -22.15
CA ALA A 395 10.12 24.56 -23.34
C ALA A 395 11.02 24.57 -24.60
N SER A 396 12.32 24.31 -24.46
CA SER A 396 13.24 24.15 -25.60
C SER A 396 12.96 22.87 -26.41
N PHE A 397 12.40 21.84 -25.78
CA PHE A 397 12.04 20.57 -26.41
C PHE A 397 10.69 20.62 -27.15
N ASP A 398 9.92 21.70 -27.00
CA ASP A 398 8.61 21.87 -27.64
C ASP A 398 8.66 22.61 -28.98
N LYS A 399 9.83 23.17 -29.35
CA LYS A 399 9.99 23.98 -30.57
C LYS A 399 11.28 23.65 -31.34
N GLY A 400 11.31 24.05 -32.61
CA GLY A 400 12.50 24.00 -33.46
C GLY A 400 13.19 22.63 -33.47
N LYS A 401 14.52 22.63 -33.36
CA LYS A 401 15.35 21.40 -33.36
C LYS A 401 15.12 20.52 -32.12
N GLY A 402 14.78 21.11 -30.96
CA GLY A 402 14.45 20.34 -29.75
C GLY A 402 13.20 19.46 -29.96
N ALA A 403 12.17 20.00 -30.60
CA ALA A 403 10.97 19.22 -30.96
C ALA A 403 11.25 18.11 -31.98
N LEU A 404 12.21 18.32 -32.90
CA LEU A 404 12.63 17.26 -33.82
C LEU A 404 13.38 16.16 -33.08
N TYR A 405 14.26 16.51 -32.13
CA TYR A 405 14.95 15.56 -31.26
C TYR A 405 13.96 14.69 -30.48
N SER A 406 13.00 15.30 -29.76
CA SER A 406 12.02 14.57 -28.94
C SER A 406 11.11 13.63 -29.76
N LYS A 407 10.99 13.86 -31.07
CA LYS A 407 10.22 13.02 -32.00
C LYS A 407 11.08 11.99 -32.73
N GLY A 408 12.36 11.84 -32.38
CA GLY A 408 13.30 10.91 -33.03
C GLY A 408 13.65 11.29 -34.47
N LYS A 409 13.54 12.58 -34.84
CA LYS A 409 13.75 13.08 -36.22
C LYS A 409 15.14 13.69 -36.45
N LEU A 410 16.04 13.62 -35.47
CA LEU A 410 17.42 14.04 -35.63
C LEU A 410 18.35 12.85 -35.47
N GLY A 411 19.24 12.63 -36.45
CA GLY A 411 20.34 11.71 -36.30
C GLY A 411 21.39 12.27 -35.33
N PHE A 412 22.27 11.40 -34.84
CA PHE A 412 23.31 11.82 -33.89
C PHE A 412 24.27 12.86 -34.48
N ALA A 413 24.63 12.73 -35.77
CA ALA A 413 25.44 13.72 -36.47
C ALA A 413 24.72 15.07 -36.62
N ASP A 414 23.43 15.07 -36.96
CA ASP A 414 22.63 16.30 -37.03
C ASP A 414 22.56 16.99 -35.67
N LEU A 415 22.41 16.22 -34.59
CA LEU A 415 22.41 16.74 -33.22
C LEU A 415 23.77 17.33 -32.85
N ALA A 416 24.86 16.62 -33.16
CA ALA A 416 26.22 17.10 -32.90
C ALA A 416 26.52 18.40 -33.65
N ALA A 417 26.03 18.55 -34.89
CA ALA A 417 26.20 19.76 -35.68
C ALA A 417 25.44 20.98 -35.12
N LEU A 418 24.52 20.80 -34.16
CA LEU A 418 23.85 21.90 -33.45
C LEU A 418 24.65 22.43 -32.26
N ALA A 419 25.79 21.81 -31.94
CA ALA A 419 26.66 22.28 -30.87
C ALA A 419 27.06 23.76 -31.11
N LYS A 420 27.07 24.51 -30.02
CA LYS A 420 27.55 25.90 -29.99
C LYS A 420 28.85 25.94 -29.22
N ASP A 421 29.62 27.01 -29.41
CA ASP A 421 30.79 27.29 -28.56
C ASP A 421 30.40 27.25 -27.08
N TYR A 422 31.25 26.69 -26.24
CA TYR A 422 30.92 26.46 -24.82
C TYR A 422 30.50 27.74 -24.08
N GLY A 423 31.10 28.89 -24.40
CA GLY A 423 30.73 30.18 -23.82
C GLY A 423 29.36 30.72 -24.27
N ALA A 424 28.78 30.19 -25.37
CA ALA A 424 27.46 30.53 -25.86
C ALA A 424 26.35 29.62 -25.28
N VAL A 425 26.73 28.59 -24.50
CA VAL A 425 25.79 27.75 -23.74
C VAL A 425 25.57 28.38 -22.37
N GLY A 426 24.40 29.00 -22.19
CA GLY A 426 24.06 29.65 -20.93
C GLY A 426 23.79 28.65 -19.80
N ILE A 427 24.00 29.09 -18.55
CA ILE A 427 23.59 28.37 -17.34
C ILE A 427 22.18 28.79 -16.90
N GLN A 428 21.42 27.85 -16.34
CA GLN A 428 20.07 28.10 -15.83
C GLN A 428 19.92 27.54 -14.42
N SER A 429 19.38 28.33 -13.49
CA SER A 429 19.11 27.89 -12.12
C SER A 429 17.91 26.95 -12.06
N GLY A 430 18.01 25.86 -11.30
CA GLY A 430 16.92 24.93 -11.05
C GLY A 430 15.85 25.44 -10.08
N ARG A 431 16.15 26.51 -9.31
CA ARG A 431 15.23 27.17 -8.35
C ARG A 431 14.64 26.24 -7.28
N GLN A 432 15.38 25.21 -6.86
CA GLN A 432 14.89 24.19 -5.93
C GLN A 432 14.32 24.79 -4.63
N GLU A 433 15.07 25.64 -3.95
CA GLU A 433 14.68 26.22 -2.66
C GLU A 433 13.42 27.10 -2.80
N ARG A 434 13.23 27.71 -3.97
CA ARG A 434 12.00 28.46 -4.27
C ARG A 434 10.80 27.53 -4.37
N LEU A 435 10.95 26.36 -4.98
CA LEU A 435 9.87 25.39 -5.17
C LEU A 435 9.51 24.72 -3.84
N GLU A 436 10.50 24.38 -3.01
CA GLU A 436 10.29 23.85 -1.66
C GLU A 436 9.56 24.88 -0.77
N ASN A 437 9.99 26.15 -0.80
CA ASN A 437 9.29 27.22 -0.11
C ASN A 437 7.85 27.41 -0.62
N LEU A 438 7.60 27.19 -1.91
CA LEU A 438 6.26 27.26 -2.47
C LEU A 438 5.37 26.13 -1.95
N ILE A 439 5.88 24.90 -1.80
CA ILE A 439 5.14 23.79 -1.14
C ILE A 439 4.77 24.17 0.30
N ASN A 440 5.72 24.74 1.05
CA ASN A 440 5.48 25.19 2.43
C ASN A 440 4.40 26.28 2.51
N GLN A 441 4.34 27.20 1.54
CA GLN A 441 3.28 28.20 1.47
C GLN A 441 1.90 27.54 1.31
N TYR A 442 1.75 26.56 0.42
CA TYR A 442 0.47 25.84 0.27
C TYR A 442 0.07 25.03 1.51
N LEU A 443 1.04 24.45 2.22
CA LEU A 443 0.81 23.74 3.48
C LEU A 443 0.32 24.66 4.58
N LEU A 444 0.95 25.82 4.73
CA LEU A 444 0.63 26.82 5.75
C LEU A 444 -0.58 27.70 5.36
N GLY A 445 -1.08 27.58 4.13
CA GLY A 445 -2.21 28.37 3.63
C GLY A 445 -1.87 29.85 3.39
N LEU A 446 -0.62 30.13 2.99
CA LEU A 446 -0.08 31.48 2.75
C LEU A 446 -0.31 31.99 1.32
#